data_AF-C0FT77-F1
#
_entry.id   AF-C0FT77-F1
#
_cell.length_a   1.000
_cell.length_b   1.000
_cell.length_c   1.000
_cell.angle_alpha   90.00
_cell.angle_beta   90.00
_cell.angle_gamma   90.00
#
_symmetry.space_group_name_H-M   'P 1'
#
loop_
_entity.id
_entity.type
_entity.pdbx_description
1 polymer ?
#
loop_
_entity_poly.entity_id
_entity_poly.type
_entity_poly.pdbx_seq_one_letter_code
_entity_poly.pdbx_strand_id
1 'polypeptide(L)'
;MGKVRAVCISEKRGTQKKNIESAVFVENWGIEGDAHAGNWHRQISLLSEETIAAFKARGAEVTDGAFGENLVVSGYDFTKFPVGTRYTCKDVVLELTQIGKECHHGCEIFQKMGECIMPTNGVFAKVLHGGKISVGDEFHVQYRAAVITLSDTASKGEREDASGAAVEEIVRKEGYEVVFKKNHPG
;
A
#
# COMPACT_ATOMS: atom_id res chain seq x y z
N MET A 1 -7.96 -11.05 -0.80
CA MET A 1 -8.41 -10.03 0.18
C MET A 1 -7.49 -10.12 1.37
N GLY A 2 -6.94 -8.99 1.81
CA GLY A 2 -6.08 -8.95 2.99
C GLY A 2 -6.81 -8.44 4.21
N LYS A 3 -6.17 -8.54 5.38
CA LYS A 3 -6.74 -8.10 6.65
C LYS A 3 -5.71 -7.34 7.48
N VAL A 4 -6.10 -6.21 8.05
CA VAL A 4 -5.24 -5.43 8.93
C VAL A 4 -5.04 -6.19 10.25
N ARG A 5 -3.78 -6.39 10.63
CA ARG A 5 -3.36 -7.15 11.82
C ARG A 5 -2.81 -6.25 12.92
N ALA A 6 -2.14 -5.18 12.54
CA ALA A 6 -1.63 -4.18 13.48
C ALA A 6 -1.64 -2.78 12.85
N VAL A 7 -1.86 -1.77 13.69
CA VAL A 7 -1.73 -0.35 13.34
C VAL A 7 -0.81 0.28 14.38
N CYS A 8 0.40 0.63 13.99
CA CYS A 8 1.47 1.00 14.89
C CYS A 8 1.96 2.43 14.67
N ILE A 9 2.26 3.15 15.75
CA ILE A 9 2.88 4.48 15.71
C ILE A 9 4.04 4.61 16.71
N SER A 10 4.89 5.59 16.48
CA SER A 10 5.94 6.03 17.42
C SER A 10 5.81 7.53 17.64
N GLU A 11 5.64 7.99 18.88
CA GLU A 11 5.53 9.41 19.20
C GLU A 11 6.85 10.18 19.00
N LYS A 12 8.00 9.48 19.05
CA LYS A 12 9.34 10.06 18.88
C LYS A 12 10.15 9.26 17.87
N ARG A 13 10.94 9.95 17.05
CA ARG A 13 11.88 9.29 16.14
C ARG A 13 12.91 8.49 16.91
N GLY A 14 13.33 7.35 16.34
CA GLY A 14 14.28 6.44 16.99
C GLY A 14 13.68 5.58 18.10
N THR A 15 12.39 5.69 18.39
CA THR A 15 11.69 4.78 19.30
C THR A 15 10.94 3.70 18.52
N GLN A 16 10.79 2.52 19.12
CA GLN A 16 9.99 1.44 18.55
C GLN A 16 8.52 1.87 18.45
N LYS A 17 7.86 1.45 17.37
CA LYS A 17 6.43 1.71 17.22
C LYS A 17 5.63 0.76 18.13
N LYS A 18 4.49 1.25 18.61
CA LYS A 18 3.55 0.50 19.43
C LYS A 18 2.26 0.31 18.66
N ASN A 19 1.69 -0.88 18.72
CA ASN A 19 0.36 -1.15 18.18
C ASN A 19 -0.68 -0.37 19.00
N ILE A 20 -1.44 0.49 18.33
CA ILE A 20 -2.52 1.30 18.89
C ILE A 20 -3.89 0.86 18.39
N GLU A 21 -3.96 -0.27 17.68
CA GLU A 21 -5.14 -0.93 17.11
C GLU A 21 -5.91 -0.12 16.05
N SER A 22 -5.86 1.20 16.10
CA SER A 22 -6.50 2.06 15.12
C SER A 22 -5.85 3.44 15.08
N ALA A 23 -5.78 4.05 13.90
CA ALA A 23 -5.23 5.38 13.73
C ALA A 23 -5.92 6.16 12.61
N VAL A 24 -5.78 7.49 12.66
CA VAL A 24 -6.23 8.39 11.61
C VAL A 24 -5.11 8.61 10.61
N PHE A 25 -5.40 8.32 9.34
CA PHE A 25 -4.54 8.54 8.19
C PHE A 25 -4.91 9.89 7.58
N VAL A 26 -3.92 10.76 7.48
CA VAL A 26 -4.04 12.13 6.99
C VAL A 26 -3.44 12.20 5.59
N GLU A 27 -4.23 12.72 4.65
CA GLU A 27 -3.84 12.86 3.25
C GLU A 27 -2.53 13.64 3.11
N ASN A 28 -1.64 13.16 2.24
CA ASN A 28 -0.31 13.75 1.99
C ASN A 28 0.57 13.96 3.24
N TRP A 29 0.29 13.23 4.31
CA TRP A 29 0.99 13.39 5.59
C TRP A 29 1.40 12.07 6.25
N GLY A 30 0.49 11.09 6.36
CA GLY A 30 0.77 9.83 7.07
C GLY A 30 -0.20 9.58 8.20
N ILE A 31 0.26 9.07 9.34
CA ILE A 31 -0.61 8.80 10.50
C ILE A 31 -0.52 9.94 11.52
N GLU A 32 -1.67 10.40 12.00
CA GLU A 32 -1.74 11.35 13.10
C GLU A 32 -1.02 10.83 14.36
N GLY A 33 -0.13 11.64 14.92
CA GLY A 33 0.68 11.26 16.09
C GLY A 33 1.93 10.43 15.80
N ASP A 34 2.18 10.03 14.54
CA ASP A 34 3.43 9.32 14.20
C ASP A 34 4.60 10.28 13.91
N ALA A 35 5.74 10.03 14.53
CA ALA A 35 6.96 10.84 14.39
C ALA A 35 7.61 10.79 13.00
N HIS A 36 7.19 9.86 12.14
CA HIS A 36 7.65 9.75 10.75
C HIS A 36 6.64 10.31 9.75
N ALA A 37 5.47 10.77 10.22
CA ALA A 37 4.54 11.52 9.38
C ALA A 37 5.18 12.82 8.87
N GLY A 38 4.74 13.26 7.70
CA GLY A 38 5.24 14.43 7.01
C GLY A 38 4.87 14.43 5.52
N ASN A 39 5.11 15.56 4.87
CA ASN A 39 4.93 15.66 3.41
C ASN A 39 6.17 15.12 2.67
N TRP A 40 6.25 13.81 2.53
CA TRP A 40 7.30 13.10 1.80
C TRP A 40 6.77 11.76 1.25
N HIS A 41 7.59 11.00 0.52
CA HIS A 41 7.11 9.79 -0.19
C HIS A 41 6.98 8.53 0.69
N ARG A 42 7.50 8.51 1.93
CA ARG A 42 7.47 7.34 2.82
C ARG A 42 6.62 7.60 4.07
N GLN A 43 5.36 7.96 3.84
CA GLN A 43 4.44 8.39 4.89
C GLN A 43 4.01 7.22 5.78
N ILE A 44 3.76 6.07 5.16
CA ILE A 44 3.31 4.83 5.82
C ILE A 44 4.29 3.71 5.48
N SER A 45 4.76 2.97 6.48
CA SER A 45 5.47 1.70 6.27
C SER A 45 4.51 0.51 6.42
N LEU A 46 4.61 -0.47 5.52
CA LEU A 46 3.81 -1.70 5.56
C LEU A 46 4.69 -2.94 5.57
N LEU A 47 4.23 -3.97 6.28
CA LEU A 47 4.79 -5.33 6.26
C LEU A 47 3.68 -6.37 6.13
N SER A 48 4.02 -7.47 5.46
CA SER A 48 3.17 -8.66 5.39
C SER A 48 3.27 -9.46 6.69
N GLU A 49 2.14 -9.91 7.22
CA GLU A 49 2.09 -10.77 8.42
C GLU A 49 2.92 -12.04 8.20
N GLU A 50 2.84 -12.61 7.00
CA GLU A 50 3.56 -13.82 6.59
C GLU A 50 5.08 -13.64 6.67
N THR A 51 5.59 -12.47 6.28
CA THR A 51 7.03 -12.19 6.35
C THR A 51 7.48 -12.00 7.80
N ILE A 52 6.66 -11.34 8.63
CA ILE A 52 6.95 -11.21 10.07
C ILE A 52 6.94 -12.60 10.74
N ALA A 53 5.97 -13.46 10.42
CA ALA A 53 5.86 -14.80 10.98
C ALA A 53 7.07 -15.67 10.58
N ALA A 54 7.51 -15.62 9.32
CA ALA A 54 8.70 -16.32 8.86
C ALA A 54 9.98 -15.84 9.58
N PHE A 55 10.07 -14.54 9.87
CA PHE A 55 11.19 -13.98 10.63
C PHE A 55 11.16 -14.42 12.10
N LYS A 56 9.97 -14.41 12.75
CA LYS A 56 9.78 -14.92 14.12
C LYS A 56 10.14 -16.39 14.27
N ALA A 57 9.78 -17.22 13.28
CA ALA A 57 10.09 -18.65 13.27
C ALA A 57 11.60 -18.96 13.30
N ARG A 58 12.45 -17.99 12.94
CA ARG A 58 13.92 -18.09 13.01
C ARG A 58 14.50 -17.69 14.37
N GLY A 59 13.63 -17.49 15.38
CA GLY A 59 14.03 -17.17 16.76
C GLY A 59 14.01 -15.69 17.11
N ALA A 60 13.43 -14.83 16.25
CA ALA A 60 13.30 -13.41 16.56
C ALA A 60 12.10 -13.17 17.51
N GLU A 61 12.38 -12.75 18.74
CA GLU A 61 11.35 -12.25 19.67
C GLU A 61 11.05 -10.78 19.38
N VAL A 62 10.04 -10.54 18.54
CA VAL A 62 9.64 -9.20 18.10
C VAL A 62 8.13 -9.01 18.19
N THR A 63 7.70 -7.83 18.63
CA THR A 63 6.29 -7.41 18.65
C THR A 63 5.95 -6.62 17.40
N ASP A 64 4.66 -6.45 17.09
CA ASP A 64 4.25 -5.59 15.98
C ASP A 64 4.70 -4.15 16.25
N GLY A 65 5.24 -3.50 15.22
CA GLY A 65 5.89 -2.19 15.27
C GLY A 65 7.39 -2.23 15.58
N ALA A 66 7.94 -3.39 15.97
CA ALA A 66 9.37 -3.50 16.30
C ALA A 66 10.29 -3.24 15.10
N PHE A 67 9.84 -3.52 13.88
CA PHE A 67 10.61 -3.24 12.67
C PHE A 67 10.42 -1.79 12.17
N GLY A 68 9.56 -1.00 12.83
CA GLY A 68 9.22 0.36 12.43
C GLY A 68 8.14 0.41 11.35
N GLU A 69 7.38 -0.66 11.16
CA GLU A 69 6.19 -0.74 10.34
C GLU A 69 5.00 -0.04 10.98
N ASN A 70 4.20 0.67 10.18
CA ASN A 70 2.95 1.27 10.63
C ASN A 70 1.77 0.32 10.45
N LEU A 71 1.75 -0.47 9.39
CA LEU A 71 0.70 -1.43 9.12
C LEU A 71 1.28 -2.83 8.95
N VAL A 72 0.66 -3.79 9.63
CA VAL A 72 0.81 -5.21 9.33
C VAL A 72 -0.48 -5.69 8.68
N VAL A 73 -0.37 -6.30 7.51
CA VAL A 73 -1.51 -6.82 6.76
C VAL A 73 -1.24 -8.27 6.37
N SER A 74 -2.22 -9.14 6.52
CA SER A 74 -2.15 -10.53 6.07
C SER A 74 -2.78 -10.71 4.70
N GLY A 75 -2.44 -11.80 4.01
CA GLY A 75 -3.00 -12.17 2.71
C GLY A 75 -2.32 -11.51 1.51
N TYR A 76 -1.22 -10.78 1.72
CA TYR A 76 -0.46 -10.13 0.65
C TYR A 76 1.04 -10.27 0.86
N ASP A 77 1.77 -10.53 -0.21
CA ASP A 77 3.21 -10.24 -0.29
C ASP A 77 3.39 -8.88 -0.97
N PHE A 78 3.61 -7.83 -0.17
CA PHE A 78 3.71 -6.46 -0.69
C PHE A 78 4.87 -6.27 -1.67
N THR A 79 5.91 -7.10 -1.61
CA THR A 79 7.09 -6.99 -2.49
C THR A 79 6.80 -7.39 -3.93
N LYS A 80 5.69 -8.08 -4.18
CA LYS A 80 5.27 -8.54 -5.51
C LYS A 80 4.47 -7.49 -6.28
N PHE A 81 4.06 -6.41 -5.63
CA PHE A 81 3.30 -5.35 -6.27
C PHE A 81 4.23 -4.28 -6.86
N PRO A 82 3.96 -3.77 -8.06
CA PRO A 82 4.74 -2.69 -8.64
C PRO A 82 4.50 -1.37 -7.90
N VAL A 83 5.54 -0.54 -7.79
CA VAL A 83 5.41 0.86 -7.33
C VAL A 83 4.31 1.57 -8.13
N GLY A 84 3.47 2.33 -7.45
CA GLY A 84 2.24 2.94 -7.98
C GLY A 84 0.97 2.09 -7.77
N THR A 85 1.09 0.87 -7.25
CA THR A 85 -0.07 0.07 -6.82
C THR A 85 -0.84 0.81 -5.74
N ARG A 86 -2.17 0.84 -5.87
CA ARG A 86 -3.06 1.43 -4.88
C ARG A 86 -3.67 0.36 -4.00
N TYR A 87 -3.87 0.71 -2.73
CA TYR A 87 -4.55 -0.09 -1.75
C TYR A 87 -5.69 0.69 -1.14
N THR A 88 -6.78 0.01 -0.80
CA THR A 88 -7.94 0.59 -0.15
C THR A 88 -8.25 -0.15 1.14
N CYS A 89 -8.61 0.61 2.17
CA CYS A 89 -9.07 0.09 3.45
C CYS A 89 -10.09 1.08 4.01
N LYS A 90 -11.38 0.71 3.95
CA LYS A 90 -12.50 1.66 4.11
C LYS A 90 -12.30 2.87 3.16
N ASP A 91 -12.31 4.08 3.70
CA ASP A 91 -12.10 5.32 2.95
C ASP A 91 -10.63 5.59 2.65
N VAL A 92 -9.70 4.93 3.32
CA VAL A 92 -8.27 5.23 3.15
C VAL A 92 -7.77 4.65 1.84
N VAL A 93 -7.12 5.50 1.03
CA VAL A 93 -6.42 5.09 -0.19
C VAL A 93 -4.93 5.31 0.01
N LEU A 94 -4.15 4.24 -0.15
CA LEU A 94 -2.69 4.26 -0.08
C LEU A 94 -2.10 3.99 -1.46
N GLU A 95 -0.97 4.60 -1.80
CA GLU A 95 -0.21 4.27 -3.02
C GLU A 95 1.21 3.85 -2.65
N LEU A 96 1.61 2.66 -3.10
CA LEU A 96 2.94 2.10 -2.95
C LEU A 96 3.96 3.02 -3.62
N THR A 97 4.93 3.53 -2.88
CA THR A 97 5.96 4.45 -3.39
C THR A 97 7.34 3.82 -3.47
N GLN A 98 7.62 2.82 -2.63
CA GLN A 98 8.95 2.22 -2.53
C GLN A 98 8.90 0.81 -1.94
N ILE A 99 9.80 -0.06 -2.40
CA ILE A 99 10.07 -1.39 -1.85
C ILE A 99 11.48 -1.38 -1.28
N GLY A 100 11.63 -1.86 -0.05
CA GLY A 100 12.90 -1.91 0.65
C GLY A 100 13.44 -0.53 1.03
N LYS A 101 14.55 -0.52 1.76
CA LYS A 101 15.34 0.69 2.05
C LYS A 101 16.76 0.34 2.45
N GLU A 102 17.71 1.20 2.13
CA GLU A 102 19.06 1.07 2.68
C GLU A 102 19.04 1.26 4.21
N CYS A 103 19.79 0.42 4.91
CA CYS A 103 19.93 0.48 6.36
C CYS A 103 21.32 1.03 6.69
N HIS A 104 21.40 2.33 6.97
CA HIS A 104 22.69 2.98 7.19
C HIS A 104 23.26 2.83 8.61
N HIS A 105 22.44 2.48 9.61
CA HIS A 105 22.83 2.55 11.03
C HIS A 105 22.53 1.30 11.86
N GLY A 106 22.18 0.15 11.24
CA GLY A 106 21.94 -1.11 11.93
C GLY A 106 20.99 -0.97 13.14
N CYS A 107 19.68 -1.06 12.91
CA CYS A 107 18.69 -0.97 14.00
C CYS A 107 18.91 -2.04 15.08
N GLU A 108 18.30 -1.89 16.26
CA GLU A 108 18.41 -2.86 17.37
C GLU A 108 18.14 -4.30 16.93
N ILE A 109 17.21 -4.51 15.99
CA ILE A 109 16.92 -5.83 15.43
C ILE A 109 18.09 -6.36 14.61
N PHE A 110 18.70 -5.51 13.77
CA PHE A 110 19.90 -5.89 13.00
C PHE A 110 21.07 -6.24 13.93
N GLN A 111 21.23 -5.52 15.04
CA GLN A 111 22.27 -5.82 16.03
C GLN A 111 22.03 -7.15 16.74
N LYS A 112 20.77 -7.51 17.01
CA LYS A 112 20.42 -8.79 17.66
C LYS A 112 20.46 -9.99 16.71
N MET A 113 19.92 -9.83 15.50
CA MET A 113 19.68 -10.94 14.56
C MET A 113 20.69 -11.00 13.42
N GLY A 114 21.54 -9.98 13.25
CA GLY A 114 22.45 -9.84 12.11
C GLY A 114 21.77 -9.40 10.81
N GLU A 115 20.44 -9.24 10.81
CA GLU A 115 19.64 -8.86 9.64
C GLU A 115 18.33 -8.14 10.05
N CYS A 116 17.73 -7.42 9.10
CA CYS A 116 16.45 -6.75 9.28
C CYS A 116 15.54 -7.05 8.08
N ILE A 117 14.23 -7.13 8.31
CA ILE A 117 13.20 -7.33 7.29
C ILE A 117 13.00 -6.11 6.38
N MET A 118 13.19 -4.89 6.92
CA MET A 118 12.83 -3.64 6.25
C MET A 118 13.61 -3.36 4.95
N PRO A 119 14.91 -3.70 4.83
CA PRO A 119 15.65 -3.46 3.60
C PRO A 119 15.15 -4.22 2.38
N THR A 120 14.53 -5.39 2.57
CA THR A 120 14.14 -6.29 1.48
C THR A 120 12.62 -6.48 1.37
N ASN A 121 11.90 -6.42 2.48
CA ASN A 121 10.48 -6.74 2.54
C ASN A 121 9.60 -5.58 3.03
N GLY A 122 10.19 -4.59 3.71
CA GLY A 122 9.46 -3.40 4.12
C GLY A 122 9.07 -2.57 2.89
N VAL A 123 7.80 -2.22 2.78
CA VAL A 123 7.35 -1.30 1.72
C VAL A 123 6.86 0.01 2.30
N PHE A 124 6.81 1.05 1.47
CA PHE A 124 6.34 2.37 1.86
C PHE A 124 5.24 2.85 0.94
N ALA A 125 4.31 3.60 1.51
CA ALA A 125 3.21 4.20 0.78
C ALA A 125 2.99 5.66 1.19
N LYS A 126 2.28 6.39 0.33
CA LYS A 126 1.66 7.69 0.63
C LYS A 126 0.17 7.54 0.82
N VAL A 127 -0.43 8.43 1.61
CA VAL A 127 -1.87 8.54 1.81
C VAL A 127 -2.44 9.45 0.72
N LEU A 128 -3.19 8.85 -0.21
CA LEU A 128 -3.89 9.57 -1.28
C LEU A 128 -5.26 10.09 -0.85
N HIS A 129 -5.91 9.39 0.09
CA HIS A 129 -7.17 9.82 0.69
C HIS A 129 -7.16 9.38 2.15
N GLY A 130 -7.51 10.31 3.05
CA GLY A 130 -7.48 10.10 4.49
C GLY A 130 -8.66 9.30 5.02
N GLY A 131 -8.62 8.97 6.31
CA GLY A 131 -9.66 8.18 6.98
C GLY A 131 -9.12 7.42 8.18
N LYS A 132 -9.89 6.45 8.69
CA LYS A 132 -9.52 5.66 9.86
C LYS A 132 -9.35 4.19 9.48
N ILE A 133 -8.19 3.63 9.81
CA ILE A 133 -7.93 2.19 9.72
C ILE A 133 -7.89 1.61 11.13
N SER A 134 -8.48 0.43 11.30
CA SER A 134 -8.52 -0.35 12.53
C SER A 134 -8.07 -1.80 12.25
N VAL A 135 -7.52 -2.46 13.26
CA VAL A 135 -7.26 -3.90 13.23
C VAL A 135 -8.56 -4.65 12.90
N GLY A 136 -8.44 -5.62 12.00
CA GLY A 136 -9.56 -6.40 11.51
C GLY A 136 -10.21 -5.86 10.24
N ASP A 137 -9.90 -4.62 9.83
CA ASP A 137 -10.42 -4.05 8.59
C ASP A 137 -9.91 -4.83 7.37
N GLU A 138 -10.77 -4.91 6.36
CA GLU A 138 -10.41 -5.50 5.07
C GLU A 138 -9.50 -4.56 4.29
N PHE A 139 -8.46 -5.14 3.72
CA PHE A 139 -7.46 -4.43 2.94
C PHE A 139 -7.48 -4.99 1.52
N HIS A 140 -7.61 -4.10 0.54
CA HIS A 140 -7.81 -4.47 -0.86
C HIS A 140 -6.77 -3.84 -1.75
N VAL A 141 -6.32 -4.59 -2.75
CA VAL A 141 -5.57 -4.03 -3.88
C VAL A 141 -6.58 -3.40 -4.82
N GLN A 142 -6.37 -2.13 -5.17
CA GLN A 142 -7.14 -1.44 -6.20
C GLN A 142 -6.45 -1.60 -7.54
N TYR A 143 -7.04 -2.41 -8.40
CA TYR A 143 -6.55 -2.59 -9.76
C TYR A 143 -6.98 -1.42 -10.65
N ARG A 144 -6.11 -1.05 -11.58
CA ARG A 144 -6.33 0.03 -12.54
C ARG A 144 -6.44 -0.57 -13.94
N ALA A 145 -7.35 -0.04 -14.75
CA ALA A 145 -7.57 -0.48 -16.12
C ALA A 145 -7.39 0.68 -17.10
N ALA A 146 -6.90 0.35 -18.29
CA ALA A 146 -6.93 1.21 -19.46
C ALA A 146 -7.86 0.57 -20.50
N VAL A 147 -8.77 1.36 -21.06
CA VAL A 147 -9.69 0.92 -22.11
C VAL A 147 -9.22 1.54 -23.43
N ILE A 148 -8.82 0.67 -24.37
CA ILE A 148 -8.35 1.10 -25.69
C ILE A 148 -9.26 0.47 -26.73
N THR A 149 -9.96 1.31 -27.50
CA THR A 149 -10.78 0.87 -28.63
C THR A 149 -10.01 1.05 -29.92
N LEU A 150 -9.87 -0.02 -30.70
CA LEU A 150 -9.30 0.01 -32.05
C LEU A 150 -10.42 -0.01 -33.08
N SER A 151 -10.62 1.10 -33.80
CA SER A 151 -11.67 1.23 -34.81
C SER A 151 -11.40 2.40 -35.75
N ASP A 152 -11.25 2.10 -37.05
CA ASP A 152 -11.08 3.13 -38.08
C ASP A 152 -12.25 4.10 -38.14
N THR A 153 -13.48 3.59 -38.13
CA THR A 153 -14.68 4.42 -38.24
C THR A 153 -14.93 5.24 -36.98
N ALA A 154 -14.70 4.67 -35.78
CA ALA A 154 -14.89 5.43 -34.54
C ALA A 154 -13.78 6.46 -34.32
N SER A 155 -12.53 6.14 -34.69
CA SER A 155 -11.42 7.09 -34.57
C SER A 155 -11.55 8.26 -35.55
N LYS A 156 -12.17 8.05 -36.72
CA LYS A 156 -12.52 9.12 -37.68
C LYS A 156 -13.77 9.92 -37.29
N GLY A 157 -14.49 9.53 -36.25
CA GLY A 157 -15.75 10.16 -35.83
C GLY A 157 -16.95 9.82 -36.71
N GLU A 158 -16.83 8.80 -37.58
CA GLU A 158 -17.92 8.31 -38.43
C GLU A 158 -18.96 7.53 -37.63
N ARG A 159 -18.58 7.05 -36.44
CA ARG A 159 -19.48 6.47 -35.43
C ARG A 159 -19.00 6.77 -34.01
N GLU A 160 -19.91 6.77 -33.06
CA GLU A 160 -19.57 6.81 -31.64
C GLU A 160 -18.97 5.47 -31.16
N ASP A 161 -18.02 5.53 -30.22
CA ASP A 161 -17.49 4.33 -29.57
C ASP A 161 -18.37 3.87 -28.40
N ALA A 162 -19.36 3.05 -28.73
CA ALA A 162 -20.18 2.36 -27.74
C ALA A 162 -19.42 1.24 -27.00
N SER A 163 -18.41 0.64 -27.65
CA SER A 163 -17.68 -0.52 -27.10
C SER A 163 -16.79 -0.11 -25.93
N GLY A 164 -15.99 0.94 -26.08
CA GLY A 164 -15.14 1.45 -25.01
C GLY A 164 -15.93 1.97 -23.81
N ALA A 165 -17.12 2.54 -24.05
CA ALA A 165 -18.04 2.93 -22.96
C ALA A 165 -18.59 1.70 -22.22
N ALA A 166 -19.05 0.68 -22.93
CA ALA A 166 -19.55 -0.55 -22.31
C ALA A 166 -18.46 -1.28 -21.50
N VAL A 167 -17.24 -1.39 -22.03
CA VAL A 167 -16.12 -2.02 -21.33
C VAL A 167 -15.73 -1.23 -20.07
N GLU A 168 -15.69 0.10 -20.15
CA GLU A 168 -15.46 0.96 -18.98
C GLU A 168 -16.48 0.70 -17.87
N GLU A 169 -17.77 0.59 -18.21
CA GLU A 169 -18.82 0.29 -17.24
C GLU A 169 -18.61 -1.08 -16.58
N ILE A 170 -18.28 -2.10 -17.38
CA ILE A 170 -18.02 -3.47 -16.89
C ILE A 170 -16.86 -3.45 -15.90
N VAL A 171 -15.70 -2.92 -16.26
CA VAL A 171 -14.52 -2.98 -15.38
C VAL A 171 -14.69 -2.13 -14.12
N ARG A 172 -15.43 -1.02 -14.18
CA ARG A 172 -15.78 -0.23 -12.99
C ARG A 172 -16.69 -1.01 -12.04
N LYS A 173 -17.66 -1.78 -12.56
CA LYS A 173 -18.52 -2.67 -11.75
C LYS A 173 -17.71 -3.76 -11.05
N GLU A 174 -16.65 -4.24 -11.68
CA GLU A 174 -15.69 -5.19 -11.09
C GLU A 174 -14.69 -4.53 -10.11
N GLY A 175 -14.85 -3.23 -9.82
CA GLY A 175 -14.03 -2.51 -8.85
C GLY A 175 -12.71 -1.95 -9.39
N TYR A 176 -12.48 -1.98 -10.71
CA TYR A 176 -11.31 -1.37 -11.31
C TYR A 176 -11.47 0.14 -11.47
N GLU A 177 -10.39 0.87 -11.22
CA GLU A 177 -10.30 2.28 -11.58
C GLU A 177 -9.87 2.40 -13.05
N VAL A 178 -10.76 2.90 -13.93
CA VAL A 178 -10.37 3.22 -15.31
C VAL A 178 -9.63 4.55 -15.32
N VAL A 179 -8.34 4.49 -15.65
CA VAL A 179 -7.43 5.64 -15.62
C VAL A 179 -7.04 6.16 -16.98
N PHE A 180 -7.40 5.44 -18.03
CA PHE A 180 -7.16 5.84 -19.41
C PHE A 180 -8.25 5.27 -20.32
N LYS A 181 -8.74 6.11 -21.23
CA LYS A 181 -9.67 5.72 -22.29
C LYS A 181 -9.27 6.42 -23.57
N LYS A 182 -9.09 5.66 -24.66
CA LYS A 182 -8.77 6.24 -25.96
C LYS A 182 -9.20 5.37 -27.12
N ASN A 183 -9.65 6.03 -28.19
CA ASN A 183 -9.95 5.43 -29.47
C ASN A 183 -8.78 5.64 -30.41
N HIS A 184 -8.35 4.58 -31.07
CA HIS A 184 -7.26 4.58 -32.03
C HIS A 184 -7.74 3.99 -33.36
N PRO A 185 -7.14 4.40 -34.50
CA PRO A 185 -7.31 3.69 -35.77
C PRO A 185 -6.89 2.22 -35.59
N GLY A 186 -7.53 1.32 -36.35
CA GLY A 186 -7.29 -0.11 -36.31
C GLY A 186 -6.02 -0.53 -37.04
#